data_AF-A0A9P7ACW8-F1
#
_entry.id   AF-A0A9P7ACW8-F1
#
_cell.length_a   1.000
_cell.length_b   1.000
_cell.length_c   1.000
_cell.angle_alpha   90.00
_cell.angle_beta   90.00
_cell.angle_gamma   90.00
#
_symmetry.space_group_name_H-M   'P 1'
#
loop_
_entity.id
_entity.type
_entity.pdbx_description
1 polymer ?
#
loop_
_entity_poly.entity_id
_entity_poly.type
_entity_poly.pdbx_seq_one_letter_code
_entity_poly.pdbx_strand_id
1 'polypeptide(L)' 'YFDDELSEEEEVDFMCGMYYTDNNKISWWPRPQAWAASGLNVGFWSTQCGDQFQKYLNNI' A
#
# COMPACT_ATOMS: atom_id res chain seq x y z
N TYR A 1 -21.72 -16.75 2.21
CA TYR A 1 -20.40 -16.58 2.83
C TYR A 1 -19.54 -15.97 1.74
N PHE A 2 -19.15 -14.71 1.90
CA PHE A 2 -18.15 -14.13 0.99
C PHE A 2 -16.81 -14.69 1.44
N ASP A 3 -16.13 -15.34 0.51
CA ASP A 3 -14.81 -15.90 0.73
C ASP A 3 -13.83 -14.76 0.41
N ASP A 4 -13.45 -14.00 1.44
CA ASP A 4 -12.47 -12.90 1.34
C ASP A 4 -11.02 -13.42 1.47
N GLU A 5 -10.83 -14.74 1.44
CA GLU A 5 -9.53 -15.38 1.55
C GLU A 5 -8.92 -15.51 0.14
N LEU A 6 -7.78 -14.84 -0.06
CA LEU A 6 -6.96 -15.04 -1.26
C LEU A 6 -6.28 -16.40 -1.17
N SER A 7 -6.09 -17.08 -2.30
CA SER A 7 -5.26 -18.29 -2.30
C SER A 7 -3.81 -17.96 -1.94
N GLU A 8 -3.07 -18.90 -1.35
CA GLU A 8 -1.66 -18.69 -0.98
C GLU A 8 -0.80 -18.22 -2.17
N GLU A 9 -1.13 -18.66 -3.39
CA GLU A 9 -0.44 -18.22 -4.62
C GLU A 9 -0.77 -16.77 -4.98
N GLU A 10 -2.04 -16.36 -4.86
CA GLU A 10 -2.47 -14.99 -5.10
C GLU A 10 -1.95 -14.03 -4.03
N GLU A 11 -1.87 -14.47 -2.77
CA GLU A 11 -1.29 -13.67 -1.67
C GLU A 11 0.16 -13.27 -1.97
N VAL A 12 0.97 -14.20 -2.49
CA VAL A 12 2.37 -13.94 -2.83
C VAL A 12 2.48 -12.93 -3.98
N ASP A 13 1.59 -12.98 -4.96
CA ASP A 13 1.58 -12.07 -6.11
C ASP A 13 0.91 -10.72 -5.81
N PHE A 14 0.07 -10.65 -4.77
CA PHE A 14 -0.66 -9.45 -4.40
C PHE A 14 0.01 -8.65 -3.28
N MET A 15 0.72 -9.30 -2.35
CA MET A 15 1.37 -8.65 -1.22
C MET A 15 2.88 -8.48 -1.42
N CYS A 16 3.42 -7.33 -1.04
CA CYS A 16 4.85 -7.04 -1.11
C CYS A 16 5.59 -7.34 0.21
N GLY A 17 4.85 -7.54 1.30
CA GLY A 17 5.37 -7.86 2.63
C GLY A 17 4.38 -7.49 3.74
N MET A 18 4.56 -8.13 4.90
CA MET A 18 3.77 -7.88 6.11
C MET A 18 4.70 -7.38 7.21
N TYR A 19 4.24 -6.41 7.99
CA TYR A 19 4.97 -5.92 9.16
C TYR A 19 4.03 -5.77 10.35
N TYR A 20 4.61 -5.94 11.53
CA TYR A 20 3.92 -5.72 12.78
C TYR A 20 3.95 -4.24 13.12
N THR A 21 2.78 -3.70 13.42
CA THR A 21 2.67 -2.37 14.02
C THR A 21 2.68 -2.51 15.55
N ASP A 22 3.03 -1.43 16.25
CA ASP A 22 3.13 -1.38 17.72
C ASP A 22 1.84 -1.81 18.44
N ASN A 23 0.70 -1.83 17.74
CA ASN A 23 -0.60 -2.26 18.24
C ASN A 23 -0.90 -3.75 17.98
N ASN A 24 0.10 -4.59 17.70
CA ASN A 24 -0.07 -5.98 17.27
C ASN A 24 -0.96 -6.15 16.03
N LYS A 25 -1.15 -5.09 15.24
CA LYS A 25 -1.87 -5.20 13.97
C LYS A 25 -0.89 -5.54 12.88
N ILE A 26 -1.25 -6.55 12.12
CA ILE A 26 -0.58 -6.91 10.88
C ILE A 26 -0.99 -5.87 9.84
N SER A 27 -0.01 -5.14 9.31
CA SER A 27 -0.20 -4.26 8.17
C SER A 27 0.62 -4.78 7.00
N TRP A 28 0.12 -4.56 5.78
CA TRP A 28 0.73 -5.04 4.57
C TRP A 28 0.59 -3.98 3.47
N TRP A 29 1.53 -4.02 2.53
CA TRP A 29 1.49 -3.18 1.33
C TRP A 29 1.26 -4.06 0.09
N PRO A 30 0.33 -3.70 -0.81
CA PRO A 30 0.15 -4.41 -2.07
C PRO A 30 1.37 -4.25 -2.97
N ARG A 31 1.62 -5.24 -3.82
CA ARG A 31 2.60 -5.12 -4.91
C ARG A 31 2.20 -3.98 -5.85
N PRO A 32 3.14 -3.33 -6.55
CA PRO A 32 2.83 -2.24 -7.47
C PRO A 32 1.77 -2.60 -8.53
N GLN A 33 1.81 -3.83 -9.04
CA GLN A 33 0.83 -4.34 -10.01
C GLN A 33 -0.58 -4.46 -9.41
N ALA A 34 -0.69 -4.98 -8.19
CA ALA A 34 -1.93 -5.09 -7.44
C ALA A 34 -2.48 -3.71 -7.06
N TRP A 35 -1.60 -2.80 -6.62
CA TRP A 35 -1.95 -1.42 -6.33
C TRP A 35 -2.50 -0.70 -7.55
N ALA A 36 -1.84 -0.82 -8.71
CA ALA A 36 -2.29 -0.23 -9.97
C ALA A 36 -3.65 -0.79 -10.45
N ALA A 37 -3.88 -2.09 -10.29
CA ALA A 37 -5.12 -2.74 -10.70
C ALA A 37 -6.30 -2.50 -9.73
N SER A 38 -6.02 -2.22 -8.46
CA SER A 38 -7.04 -2.04 -7.41
C SER A 38 -7.95 -0.81 -7.62
N GLY A 39 -7.56 0.12 -8.49
CA GLY A 39 -8.22 1.43 -8.60
C GLY A 39 -8.03 2.32 -7.37
N LEU A 40 -7.31 1.87 -6.34
CA LEU A 40 -6.87 2.66 -5.18
C LEU A 40 -5.57 3.43 -5.46
N ASN A 41 -4.98 3.24 -6.64
CA ASN A 41 -3.94 4.10 -7.18
C ASN A 41 -4.43 5.52 -7.53
N VAL A 42 -5.67 5.86 -7.18
CA VAL A 42 -6.23 7.20 -7.27
C VAL A 42 -6.09 7.89 -5.91
N GLY A 43 -5.11 8.78 -5.81
CA GLY A 43 -4.95 9.69 -4.69
C GLY A 43 -5.35 11.11 -5.09
N PHE A 44 -5.92 11.88 -4.16
CA PHE A 44 -6.00 13.32 -4.35
C PHE A 44 -4.63 13.94 -4.06
N TRP A 45 -3.94 14.38 -5.10
CA TRP A 45 -2.68 15.10 -4.95
C TRP A 45 -2.99 16.57 -4.60
N SER A 46 -3.09 16.86 -3.30
CA SER A 46 -3.25 18.23 -2.84
C SER A 46 -1.93 19.01 -2.94
N THR A 47 -2.00 20.33 -2.98
CA THR A 47 -0.82 21.20 -2.92
C THR A 47 0.05 20.91 -1.70
N GLN A 48 -0.58 20.60 -0.57
CA GLN A 48 0.10 20.22 0.68
C GLN A 48 0.88 18.92 0.53
N CYS A 49 0.34 17.93 -0.20
CA CYS A 49 1.04 16.69 -0.51
C CYS A 49 2.30 16.97 -1.34
N GLY A 50 2.21 17.88 -2.32
CA GLY A 50 3.35 18.33 -3.12
C GLY A 50 4.44 18.99 -2.28
N ASP A 51 4.07 19.95 -1.44
CA ASP A 51 5.02 20.66 -0.58
C ASP A 51 5.74 19.70 0.38
N GLN A 52 5.02 18.73 0.93
CA GLN A 52 5.58 17.77 1.87
C GLN A 52 6.48 16.75 1.17
N PHE A 53 6.11 16.28 -0.03
CA PHE A 53 6.97 15.43 -0.84
C PHE A 53 8.27 16.13 -1.22
N GLN A 54 8.20 17.40 -1.64
CA GLN A 54 9.38 18.19 -1.98
C GLN A 54 10.30 18.42 -0.76
N LYS A 55 9.73 18.63 0.44
CA LYS A 55 10.51 18.71 1.68
C LYS A 55 11.27 17.42 1.97
N TYR A 56 10.67 16.24 1.73
CA TYR A 56 11.37 14.98 1.91
C TYR A 56 12.49 14.78 0.89
N LEU A 57 12.26 15.10 -0.39
CA LEU A 57 13.29 15.02 -1.44
C LEU A 57 14.49 15.92 -1.15
N ASN A 58 14.25 17.10 -0.61
CA ASN A 58 15.31 18.06 -0.29
C ASN A 58 16.09 17.71 1.01
N ASN A 59 15.61 16.74 1.78
CA ASN A 59 16.24 16.26 3.02
C ASN A 59 16.97 14.91 2.84
N ILE A 60 17.11 14.45 1.59
CA ILE A 60 17.92 13.29 1.18
C ILE A 60 19.25 13.80 0.63
#